data_AF-A0A0F0HNC8-F1
#
_entry.id   AF-A0A0F0HNC8-F1
#
_cell.length_a   1.000
_cell.length_b   1.000
_cell.length_c   1.000
_cell.angle_alpha   90.00
_cell.angle_beta   90.00
_cell.angle_gamma   90.00
#
_symmetry.space_group_name_H-M   'P 1'
#
loop_
_entity.id
_entity.type
_entity.pdbx_description
1 polymer ?
#
loop_
_entity_poly.entity_id
_entity_poly.type
_entity_poly.pdbx_seq_one_letter_code
_entity_poly.pdbx_strand_id
1 'polypeptide(L)'
;MGRVKSIIHQVPYYSQWESPDLAPDILDGTLLASSDPLWERSGAQSPEEYEYWSWRLCGMACLRMALDFWWGVSPAPVALAQECLAAGAYIRHPDGRLDGLIHAPFATYAHQRWGLAAEARSPLDA
;
A
#
# COMPACT_ATOMS: atom_id res chain seq x y z
N MET A 1 27.90 5.82 -27.57
CA MET A 1 27.05 5.76 -26.35
C MET A 1 25.65 6.24 -26.72
N GLY A 2 24.68 5.35 -26.91
CA GLY A 2 23.32 5.73 -27.30
C GLY A 2 22.58 6.35 -26.12
N ARG A 3 21.97 7.53 -26.30
CA ARG A 3 21.16 8.17 -25.27
C ARG A 3 19.94 7.29 -25.01
N VAL A 4 19.85 6.69 -23.82
CA VAL A 4 18.66 5.94 -23.40
C VAL A 4 17.50 6.94 -23.42
N LYS A 5 16.49 6.67 -24.24
CA LYS A 5 15.29 7.50 -24.32
C LYS A 5 14.44 7.17 -23.09
N SER A 6 14.27 8.12 -22.19
CA SER A 6 13.43 7.92 -21.01
C SER A 6 11.99 7.64 -21.42
N ILE A 7 11.43 6.55 -20.91
CA ILE A 7 10.00 6.24 -21.02
C ILE A 7 9.34 6.82 -19.77
N ILE A 8 8.32 7.67 -19.96
CA ILE A 8 7.52 8.21 -18.86
C ILE A 8 6.17 7.52 -18.90
N HIS A 9 5.81 6.82 -17.82
CA HIS A 9 4.50 6.23 -17.64
C HIS A 9 3.63 7.17 -16.81
N GLN A 10 2.38 7.40 -17.25
CA GLN A 10 1.38 8.12 -16.47
C GLN A 10 0.71 7.14 -15.51
N VAL A 11 1.41 6.82 -14.43
CA VAL A 11 0.90 5.94 -13.37
C VAL A 11 -0.09 6.75 -12.51
N PRO A 12 -1.32 6.26 -12.28
CA PRO A 12 -2.28 6.94 -11.42
C PRO A 12 -1.74 7.04 -10.00
N TYR A 13 -2.07 8.13 -9.30
CA TYR A 13 -1.66 8.32 -7.90
C TYR A 13 -2.73 7.82 -6.94
N TYR A 14 -2.31 7.03 -5.96
CA TYR A 14 -3.11 6.67 -4.79
C TYR A 14 -2.33 7.05 -3.53
N SER A 15 -3.01 7.71 -2.59
CA SER A 15 -2.50 8.00 -1.26
C SER A 15 -2.75 6.81 -0.32
N GLN A 16 -1.95 6.69 0.75
CA GLN A 16 -2.24 5.73 1.84
C GLN A 16 -3.43 6.15 2.70
N TRP A 17 -3.77 7.44 2.66
CA TRP A 17 -5.01 8.01 3.20
C TRP A 17 -6.00 8.31 2.08
N GLU A 18 -7.27 7.95 2.25
CA GLU A 18 -8.34 8.08 1.25
C GLU A 18 -8.68 9.54 0.92
N SER A 19 -8.41 10.48 1.83
CA SER A 19 -8.37 11.92 1.55
C SER A 19 -6.91 12.43 1.49
N PRO A 20 -6.28 12.48 0.29
CA PRO A 20 -4.87 12.91 0.16
C PRO A 20 -4.59 14.30 0.70
N ASP A 21 -5.54 15.23 0.56
CA ASP A 21 -5.38 16.62 1.00
C ASP A 21 -5.32 16.76 2.53
N LEU A 22 -5.77 15.75 3.28
CA LEU A 22 -5.72 15.71 4.74
C LEU A 22 -4.42 15.09 5.29
N ALA A 23 -3.56 14.54 4.42
CA ALA A 23 -2.31 13.92 4.85
C ALA A 23 -1.42 14.83 5.72
N PRO A 24 -1.25 16.14 5.43
CA PRO A 24 -0.48 17.03 6.29
C PRO A 24 -1.06 17.11 7.72
N ASP A 25 -2.36 17.29 7.86
CA ASP A 25 -3.02 17.42 9.16
C ASP A 25 -2.98 16.10 9.97
N ILE A 26 -3.08 14.96 9.28
CA ILE A 26 -2.95 13.63 9.90
C ILE A 26 -1.52 13.41 10.40
N LEU A 27 -0.52 13.77 9.59
CA LEU A 27 0.89 13.67 9.95
C LEU A 27 1.27 14.59 11.12
N ASP A 28 0.73 15.81 11.14
CA ASP A 28 0.96 16.80 12.20
C ASP A 28 0.16 16.49 13.48
N GLY A 29 -0.77 15.52 13.43
CA GLY A 29 -1.61 15.12 14.55
C GLY A 29 -2.71 16.14 14.90
N THR A 30 -2.97 17.10 14.01
CA THR A 30 -4.08 18.06 14.15
C THR A 30 -5.42 17.44 13.75
N LEU A 31 -5.39 16.34 13.01
CA LEU A 31 -6.53 15.51 12.63
C LEU A 31 -6.22 14.03 12.90
N LEU A 32 -7.18 13.28 13.44
CA LEU A 32 -7.08 11.83 13.51
C LEU A 32 -7.43 11.23 12.15
N ALA A 33 -6.74 10.17 11.71
CA ALA A 33 -7.07 9.50 10.45
C ALA A 33 -8.48 8.87 10.50
N SER A 34 -8.97 8.45 11.66
CA SER A 34 -10.37 8.05 11.87
C SER A 34 -11.40 9.15 11.54
N SER A 35 -10.96 10.41 11.44
CA SER A 35 -11.80 11.54 11.04
C SER A 35 -11.75 11.83 9.53
N ASP A 36 -10.99 11.05 8.75
CA ASP A 36 -10.98 11.13 7.28
C ASP A 36 -12.39 10.83 6.73
N PRO A 37 -13.07 11.76 6.04
CA PRO A 37 -14.45 11.55 5.58
C PRO A 37 -14.60 10.45 4.54
N LEU A 38 -13.50 9.99 3.94
CA LEU A 38 -13.47 8.96 2.90
C LEU A 38 -12.96 7.60 3.42
N TRP A 39 -12.80 7.44 4.74
CA TRP A 39 -12.25 6.22 5.35
C TRP A 39 -12.92 4.93 4.85
N GLU A 40 -14.23 4.93 4.58
CA GLU A 40 -14.98 3.75 4.10
C GLU A 40 -14.44 3.21 2.77
N ARG A 41 -13.89 4.07 1.90
CA ARG A 41 -13.32 3.67 0.60
C ARG A 41 -12.08 2.79 0.76
N SER A 42 -11.43 2.85 1.92
CA SER A 42 -10.29 2.00 2.24
C SER A 42 -10.64 0.52 2.35
N GLY A 43 -11.93 0.20 2.56
CA GLY A 43 -12.41 -1.14 2.86
C GLY A 43 -12.29 -1.54 4.34
N ALA A 44 -11.94 -0.61 5.22
CA ALA A 44 -12.04 -0.82 6.68
C ALA A 44 -13.50 -1.01 7.12
N GLN A 45 -13.71 -1.79 8.18
CA GLN A 45 -15.02 -2.04 8.79
C GLN A 45 -15.43 -0.95 9.77
N SER A 46 -14.47 -0.14 10.23
CA SER A 46 -14.73 1.00 11.12
C SER A 46 -13.66 2.10 10.95
N PRO A 47 -13.95 3.34 11.41
CA PRO A 47 -12.96 4.40 11.45
C PRO A 47 -11.70 4.05 12.26
N GLU A 48 -11.83 3.27 13.32
CA GLU A 48 -10.70 2.82 14.15
C GLU A 48 -9.84 1.78 13.44
N GLU A 49 -10.45 0.89 12.65
CA GLU A 49 -9.69 -0.01 11.78
C GLU A 49 -8.95 0.77 10.69
N TYR A 50 -9.59 1.80 10.12
CA TYR A 50 -8.94 2.66 9.14
C TYR A 50 -7.78 3.45 9.77
N GLU A 51 -7.97 4.03 10.96
CA GLU A 51 -6.89 4.68 11.72
C GLU A 51 -5.71 3.72 11.83
N TYR A 52 -5.95 2.48 12.28
CA TYR A 52 -4.90 1.49 12.37
C TYR A 52 -4.20 1.21 11.04
N TRP A 53 -4.94 0.94 9.95
CA TRP A 53 -4.31 0.56 8.69
C TRP A 53 -3.66 1.72 7.96
N SER A 54 -4.28 2.90 7.94
CA SER A 54 -3.85 4.05 7.11
C SER A 54 -2.39 4.45 7.30
N TRP A 55 -1.84 4.30 8.50
CA TRP A 55 -0.41 4.52 8.80
C TRP A 55 0.54 3.47 8.21
N ARG A 56 0.01 2.36 7.69
CA ARG A 56 0.74 1.15 7.27
C ARG A 56 0.42 0.77 5.81
N LEU A 57 -0.35 1.60 5.09
CA LEU A 57 -0.85 1.29 3.74
C LEU A 57 0.01 1.82 2.60
N CYS A 58 1.15 2.47 2.84
CA CYS A 58 1.99 3.04 1.76
C CYS A 58 2.36 2.01 0.68
N GLY A 59 2.70 0.78 1.06
CA GLY A 59 2.98 -0.29 0.11
C GLY A 59 1.75 -0.77 -0.67
N MET A 60 0.57 -0.74 -0.05
CA MET A 60 -0.69 -1.09 -0.74
C MET A 60 -1.14 0.02 -1.69
N ALA A 61 -0.91 1.28 -1.34
CA ALA A 61 -1.10 2.40 -2.25
C ALA A 61 -0.20 2.24 -3.49
N CYS A 62 1.08 1.90 -3.32
CA CYS A 62 1.97 1.57 -4.43
C CYS A 62 1.49 0.39 -5.27
N LEU A 63 1.00 -0.68 -4.63
CA LEU A 63 0.42 -1.81 -5.35
C LEU A 63 -0.81 -1.37 -6.17
N ARG A 64 -1.75 -0.62 -5.58
CA ARG A 64 -2.93 -0.07 -6.29
C ARG A 64 -2.53 0.72 -7.52
N MET A 65 -1.51 1.59 -7.41
CA MET A 65 -0.98 2.35 -8.55
C MET A 65 -0.50 1.44 -9.69
N ALA A 66 0.24 0.38 -9.36
CA ALA A 66 0.73 -0.58 -10.35
C ALA A 66 -0.39 -1.44 -10.97
N LEU A 67 -1.33 -1.91 -10.16
CA LEU A 67 -2.48 -2.70 -10.60
C LEU A 67 -3.39 -1.89 -11.53
N ASP A 68 -3.66 -0.63 -11.19
CA ASP A 68 -4.49 0.25 -12.00
C ASP A 68 -3.79 0.58 -13.32
N PHE A 69 -2.50 0.92 -13.27
CA PHE A 69 -1.73 1.20 -14.48
C PHE A 69 -1.72 0.05 -15.49
N TRP A 70 -1.52 -1.20 -15.04
CA TRP A 70 -1.40 -2.35 -15.95
C TRP A 70 -2.72 -3.03 -16.27
N TRP A 71 -3.69 -3.01 -15.35
CA TRP A 71 -4.91 -3.81 -15.46
C TRP A 71 -6.21 -3.02 -15.24
N GLY A 72 -6.14 -1.74 -14.90
CA GLY A 72 -7.32 -0.91 -14.65
C GLY A 72 -8.12 -1.34 -13.41
N VAL A 73 -7.45 -1.99 -12.44
CA VAL A 73 -8.09 -2.42 -11.17
C VAL A 73 -7.38 -1.80 -9.97
N SER A 74 -8.16 -1.34 -9.00
CA SER A 74 -7.66 -0.77 -7.74
C SER A 74 -8.49 -1.30 -6.57
N PRO A 75 -8.17 -2.50 -6.06
CA PRO A 75 -8.85 -3.06 -4.89
C PRO A 75 -8.67 -2.17 -3.66
N ALA A 76 -9.61 -2.28 -2.73
CA ALA A 76 -9.57 -1.52 -1.48
C ALA A 76 -8.26 -1.82 -0.71
N PRO A 77 -7.53 -0.79 -0.23
CA PRO A 77 -6.19 -0.97 0.32
C PRO A 77 -6.17 -1.80 1.61
N VAL A 78 -7.20 -1.73 2.46
CA VAL A 78 -7.29 -2.57 3.67
C VAL A 78 -7.49 -4.03 3.29
N ALA A 79 -8.28 -4.33 2.25
CA ALA A 79 -8.41 -5.70 1.76
C ALA A 79 -7.08 -6.26 1.26
N LEU A 80 -6.30 -5.48 0.49
CA LEU A 80 -4.95 -5.87 0.07
C LEU A 80 -4.00 -6.07 1.26
N ALA A 81 -4.10 -5.23 2.29
CA ALA A 81 -3.30 -5.37 3.49
C ALA A 81 -3.62 -6.64 4.27
N GLN A 82 -4.89 -7.03 4.36
CA GLN A 82 -5.33 -8.28 4.97
C GLN A 82 -4.86 -9.50 4.16
N GLU A 83 -4.90 -9.43 2.82
CA GLU A 83 -4.30 -10.46 1.97
C GLU A 83 -2.79 -10.59 2.21
N CYS A 84 -2.08 -9.46 2.31
CA CYS A 84 -0.65 -9.43 2.63
C CYS A 84 -0.34 -9.95 4.04
N LEU A 85 -1.21 -9.71 5.02
CA LEU A 85 -1.12 -10.30 6.35
C LEU A 85 -1.24 -11.82 6.27
N ALA A 86 -2.22 -12.33 5.52
CA ALA A 86 -2.38 -13.78 5.30
C ALA A 86 -1.19 -14.40 4.53
N ALA A 87 -0.55 -13.64 3.63
CA ALA A 87 0.64 -14.05 2.91
C ALA A 87 1.94 -13.95 3.73
N GLY A 88 1.89 -13.50 4.98
CA GLY A 88 3.07 -13.31 5.84
C GLY A 88 3.92 -12.10 5.46
N ALA A 89 3.41 -11.20 4.61
CA ALA A 89 4.05 -9.92 4.30
C ALA A 89 3.82 -8.87 5.37
N TYR A 90 2.82 -9.07 6.23
CA TYR A 90 2.70 -8.38 7.51
C TYR A 90 2.67 -9.40 8.66
N ILE A 91 3.13 -9.00 9.84
CA ILE A 91 3.03 -9.79 11.07
C ILE A 91 2.40 -8.92 12.14
N ARG A 92 1.17 -9.25 12.53
CA ARG A 92 0.44 -8.53 13.58
C ARG A 92 0.70 -9.15 14.94
N HIS A 93 1.14 -8.33 15.89
CA HIS A 93 1.42 -8.74 17.26
C HIS A 93 0.20 -8.52 18.18
N PRO A 94 0.11 -9.23 19.32
CA PRO A 94 -1.00 -9.08 20.27
C PRO A 94 -1.16 -7.67 20.85
N ASP A 95 -0.08 -6.89 20.90
CA ASP A 95 -0.06 -5.49 21.37
C ASP A 95 -0.51 -4.48 20.31
N GLY A 96 -0.87 -4.93 19.10
CA GLY A 96 -1.25 -4.08 17.99
C GLY A 96 -0.07 -3.55 17.18
N ARG A 97 1.18 -3.94 17.46
CA ARG A 97 2.29 -3.65 16.55
C ARG A 97 2.13 -4.45 15.26
N LEU A 98 2.55 -3.86 14.14
CA LEU A 98 2.61 -4.52 12.84
C LEU A 98 4.06 -4.46 12.34
N ASP A 99 4.66 -5.61 12.05
CA ASP A 99 5.93 -5.68 11.33
C ASP A 99 5.68 -5.91 9.83
N GLY A 100 6.56 -5.36 9.00
CA GLY A 100 6.43 -5.42 7.54
C GLY A 100 5.82 -4.15 6.96
N LEU A 101 5.82 -3.92 5.66
CA LEU A 101 5.77 -4.84 4.53
C LEU A 101 7.06 -5.64 4.26
N ILE A 102 7.06 -6.93 4.59
CA ILE A 102 8.23 -7.81 4.39
C ILE A 102 8.36 -8.11 2.89
N HIS A 103 9.49 -7.70 2.28
CA HIS A 103 9.63 -7.65 0.83
C HIS A 103 9.51 -9.02 0.14
N ALA A 104 10.16 -10.07 0.65
CA ALA A 104 10.15 -11.39 0.01
C ALA A 104 8.72 -12.01 -0.06
N PRO A 105 7.99 -12.17 1.06
CA PRO A 105 6.60 -12.64 1.00
C PRO A 105 5.68 -11.69 0.23
N PHE A 106 5.90 -10.36 0.26
CA PHE A 106 5.16 -9.43 -0.57
C PHE A 106 5.39 -9.66 -2.07
N ALA A 107 6.63 -9.87 -2.50
CA ALA A 107 6.96 -10.18 -3.90
C ALA A 107 6.34 -11.51 -4.34
N THR A 108 6.37 -12.53 -3.47
CA THR A 108 5.67 -13.81 -3.71
C THR A 108 4.15 -13.60 -3.85
N TYR A 109 3.54 -12.82 -2.95
CA TYR A 109 2.12 -12.48 -3.03
C TYR A 109 1.78 -11.74 -4.34
N ALA A 110 2.53 -10.69 -4.68
CA ALA A 110 2.35 -9.93 -5.91
C ALA A 110 2.44 -10.81 -7.15
N HIS A 111 3.38 -11.75 -7.17
CA HIS A 111 3.52 -12.71 -8.25
C HIS A 111 2.35 -13.70 -8.32
N GLN A 112 2.01 -14.35 -7.21
CA GLN A 112 1.01 -15.42 -7.19
C GLN A 112 -0.42 -14.90 -7.37
N ARG A 113 -0.77 -13.80 -6.70
CA ARG A 113 -2.14 -13.25 -6.71
C ARG A 113 -2.45 -12.46 -7.97
N TRP A 114 -1.44 -11.78 -8.52
CA TRP A 114 -1.63 -10.81 -9.60
C TRP A 114 -0.87 -11.16 -10.88
N GLY A 115 0.11 -12.06 -10.85
CA GLY A 115 0.95 -12.37 -12.01
C GLY A 115 2.02 -11.31 -12.28
N LEU A 116 2.32 -10.44 -11.31
CA LEU A 116 3.38 -9.44 -11.45
C LEU A 116 4.77 -10.08 -11.50
N ALA A 117 5.65 -9.51 -12.32
CA ALA A 117 7.08 -9.77 -12.22
C ALA A 117 7.63 -8.98 -11.03
N ALA A 118 7.74 -9.64 -9.87
CA ALA A 118 8.19 -9.04 -8.62
C ALA A 118 9.34 -9.84 -8.01
N GLU A 119 10.38 -9.14 -7.57
CA GLU A 119 11.55 -9.74 -6.92
C GLU A 119 11.97 -8.85 -5.74
N ALA A 120 12.18 -9.47 -4.57
CA ALA A 120 12.82 -8.80 -3.45
C ALA A 120 14.34 -8.97 -3.56
N ARG A 121 15.07 -7.85 -3.70
CA ARG A 121 16.53 -7.85 -3.79
C ARG A 121 17.14 -7.27 -2.52
N SER A 122 17.98 -8.06 -1.85
CA SER A 122 18.77 -7.63 -0.70
C SER A 122 20.00 -8.53 -0.56
N PRO A 123 21.23 -7.98 -0.50
CA PRO A 123 21.55 -6.56 -0.69
C PRO A 123 21.25 -6.10 -2.13
N LEU A 124 21.17 -4.79 -2.34
CA LEU A 124 21.20 -4.25 -3.70
C LEU A 124 22.62 -4.41 -4.24
N ASP A 125 22.75 -4.82 -5.50
CA ASP A 125 24.04 -4.85 -6.20
C ASP A 125 24.64 -3.44 -6.25
N ALA A 126 25.97 -3.34 -6.16
CA ALA A 126 26.72 -2.07 -6.14
C ALA A 126 26.79 -1.38 -7.50
#